data_AF-A0A9D7NFG9-F1
#
_entry.id   AF-A0A9D7NFG9-F1
#
_cell.length_a   1.000
_cell.length_b   1.000
_cell.length_c   1.000
_cell.angle_alpha   90.00
_cell.angle_beta   90.00
_cell.angle_gamma   90.00
#
_symmetry.space_group_name_H-M   'P 1'
#
loop_
_entity.id
_entity.type
_entity.pdbx_description
1 polymer ?
#
loop_
_entity_poly.entity_id
_entity_poly.type
_entity_poly.pdbx_seq_one_letter_code
_entity_poly.pdbx_strand_id
1 'polypeptide(L)'
;MKPYKTTHWLAMLTLCLVASTSFSQIVWTEPFFPRPDQPVTVYFDAALGTGGLKDCNCTVYVHTGVITNASTSTSDWKNVVTTWGQANANWAMSPVAGRPNVYKYDVKPSIKGFYGVTGSTVVQKMAFVFRNAAGNREGKDTGSKDFFLDVYNQSGLLTALITPSNRNQVVAEGAAIPVRAVVSESAELSLVDNGQVLSQSTGLELNYNLFAGTPGNHKVQFIAATATARDTETFNYLVPIVKPAQDPPAGTRAGINYLAADKVRLSLYAPNKVGIYVIGDFNDWTISTEYLLTRSINGTTHWIDLPTLKAGGTYRFQYVVDGTRRIGDPYSTLVLDPDHDRFISGTTFPNLPAYPNGKTTGIVSVMQPGKAAYPWKVDNFQRPAKEKLVAYELLLRDFSARHDYQSLIDTLNYFQRLGVNAIQLMPINEFEGNVSWGYNPSYHMALDKYYGTPEKFKEFVDACHARGIAVILDVVFNHAFSQSPLAQMYWDDANFRPSADNPWLNVTPKHEYNVGYDFNHESTATRDFVKQVLKFWLEEYRIDGFRFDLSKGFTQKQTLGNEALFAVYDASRVAIWKDYASTVRSVSPDAYIILEHFADNAEKPNSPTMVCWCGAIKTINSTKLPWAIPIT
;
A
#
# COMPACT_ATOMS: atom_id res chain seq x y z
N MET A 1 42.05 47.92 -50.62
CA MET A 1 42.44 46.61 -50.04
C MET A 1 41.17 45.88 -49.60
N LYS A 2 41.22 44.55 -49.69
CA LYS A 2 40.13 43.59 -49.97
C LYS A 2 38.89 43.59 -49.05
N PRO A 3 37.76 43.01 -49.54
CA PRO A 3 36.40 43.21 -49.03
C PRO A 3 35.82 42.00 -48.28
N TYR A 4 34.64 42.23 -47.71
CA TYR A 4 33.66 41.30 -47.15
C TYR A 4 33.60 39.93 -47.87
N LYS A 5 33.58 38.86 -47.07
CA LYS A 5 33.10 37.53 -47.48
C LYS A 5 31.95 37.11 -46.58
N THR A 6 30.75 37.19 -47.14
CA THR A 6 29.59 36.40 -46.77
C THR A 6 29.86 34.92 -47.06
N THR A 7 29.69 34.06 -46.07
CA THR A 7 29.63 32.60 -46.26
C THR A 7 28.27 32.10 -45.84
N HIS A 8 27.53 31.62 -46.84
CA HIS A 8 26.27 30.92 -46.74
C HIS A 8 26.43 29.62 -45.94
N TRP A 9 25.67 29.49 -44.85
CA TRP A 9 25.39 28.19 -44.26
C TRP A 9 23.99 27.76 -44.70
N LEU A 10 23.99 26.69 -45.49
CA LEU A 10 22.84 25.95 -45.97
C LEU A 10 21.93 25.60 -44.78
N ALA A 11 20.72 26.16 -44.74
CA ALA A 11 19.65 25.68 -43.87
C ALA A 11 19.17 24.34 -44.43
N MET A 12 19.65 23.24 -43.84
CA MET A 12 19.12 21.90 -44.07
C MET A 12 17.72 21.86 -43.45
N LEU A 13 16.70 22.05 -44.28
CA LEU A 13 15.30 21.88 -43.92
C LEU A 13 15.08 20.37 -43.63
N THR A 14 15.33 19.94 -42.40
CA THR A 14 14.98 18.59 -41.96
C THR A 14 13.47 18.58 -41.77
N LEU A 15 12.76 18.09 -42.77
CA LEU A 15 11.35 17.73 -42.67
C LEU A 15 11.25 16.59 -41.63
N CYS A 16 11.16 16.95 -40.36
CA CYS A 16 10.78 15.99 -39.32
C CYS A 16 9.35 15.57 -39.63
N LEU A 17 9.20 14.40 -40.25
CA LEU A 17 7.96 13.66 -40.21
C LEU A 17 7.57 13.51 -38.74
N VAL A 18 6.55 14.27 -38.33
CA VAL A 18 5.84 14.04 -37.08
C VAL A 18 5.21 12.66 -37.21
N ALA A 19 5.91 11.65 -36.71
CA ALA A 19 5.31 10.34 -36.46
C ALA A 19 4.21 10.58 -35.43
N SER A 20 2.96 10.56 -35.89
CA SER A 20 1.78 10.54 -35.03
C SER A 20 1.82 9.21 -34.26
N THR A 21 2.38 9.22 -33.07
CA THR A 21 2.24 8.11 -32.13
C THR A 21 0.77 8.03 -31.75
N SER A 22 0.05 7.08 -32.35
CA SER A 22 -1.33 6.79 -31.98
C SER A 22 -1.31 6.01 -30.67
N PHE A 23 -1.65 6.67 -29.57
CA PHE A 23 -1.87 6.02 -28.28
C PHE A 23 -3.19 5.23 -28.37
N SER A 24 -3.10 3.90 -28.40
CA SER A 24 -4.27 3.00 -28.51
C SER A 24 -4.85 2.70 -27.12
N GLN A 25 -6.16 2.85 -26.95
CA GLN A 25 -6.89 2.41 -25.76
C GLN A 25 -7.17 0.90 -25.85
N ILE A 26 -7.17 0.18 -24.72
CA ILE A 26 -7.46 -1.28 -24.71
C ILE A 26 -8.89 -1.55 -25.18
N VAL A 27 -9.85 -0.78 -24.65
CA VAL A 27 -11.27 -0.85 -25.01
C VAL A 27 -11.81 0.57 -25.13
N TRP A 28 -12.60 0.83 -26.17
CA TRP A 28 -13.26 2.13 -26.37
C TRP A 28 -14.56 1.98 -27.16
N THR A 29 -15.32 3.07 -27.26
CA THR A 29 -16.60 3.08 -27.99
C THR A 29 -16.63 4.11 -29.11
N GLU A 30 -17.47 3.87 -30.11
CA GLU A 30 -17.87 4.83 -31.12
C GLU A 30 -19.41 4.90 -31.14
N PRO A 31 -20.03 6.05 -30.79
CA PRO A 31 -19.38 7.29 -30.33
C PRO A 31 -18.69 7.13 -28.97
N PHE A 32 -17.69 7.98 -28.68
CA PHE A 32 -16.93 7.95 -27.41
C PHE A 32 -17.81 8.21 -26.18
N PHE A 33 -18.89 8.99 -26.35
CA PHE A 33 -19.88 9.27 -25.31
C PHE A 33 -21.17 8.51 -25.61
N PRO A 34 -21.22 7.19 -25.39
CA PRO A 34 -22.36 6.40 -25.78
C PRO A 34 -23.58 6.71 -24.90
N ARG A 35 -24.72 6.88 -25.54
CA ARG A 35 -26.00 7.20 -24.89
C ARG A 35 -26.88 5.96 -24.77
N PRO A 36 -27.66 5.82 -23.68
CA PRO A 36 -28.42 4.60 -23.40
C PRO A 36 -29.41 4.21 -24.51
N ASP A 37 -29.99 5.20 -25.18
CA ASP A 37 -31.03 5.02 -26.19
C ASP A 37 -30.48 5.05 -27.63
N GLN A 38 -29.15 4.97 -27.79
CA GLN A 38 -28.45 4.99 -29.09
C GLN A 38 -27.62 3.71 -29.30
N PRO A 39 -27.36 3.33 -30.56
CA PRO A 39 -26.42 2.25 -30.86
C PRO A 39 -24.99 2.69 -30.54
N VAL A 40 -24.13 1.71 -30.22
CA VAL A 40 -22.70 1.94 -29.97
C VAL A 40 -21.87 0.80 -30.53
N THR A 41 -20.74 1.14 -31.14
CA THR A 41 -19.71 0.16 -31.53
C THR A 41 -18.66 0.09 -30.43
N VAL A 42 -18.38 -1.09 -29.91
CA VAL A 42 -17.32 -1.35 -28.94
C VAL A 42 -16.11 -1.88 -29.67
N TYR A 43 -14.93 -1.36 -29.38
CA TYR A 43 -13.66 -1.83 -29.92
C TYR A 43 -12.80 -2.42 -28.80
N PHE A 44 -12.01 -3.44 -29.13
CA PHE A 44 -11.08 -4.10 -28.23
C PHE A 44 -9.77 -4.40 -28.95
N ASP A 45 -8.65 -3.95 -28.38
CA ASP A 45 -7.29 -4.26 -28.84
C ASP A 45 -6.72 -5.43 -28.02
N ALA A 46 -6.73 -6.62 -28.62
CA ALA A 46 -6.29 -7.86 -27.98
C ALA A 46 -4.77 -7.92 -27.72
N ALA A 47 -4.00 -7.00 -28.29
CA ALA A 47 -2.56 -6.90 -28.02
C ALA A 47 -2.22 -6.16 -26.72
N LEU A 48 -3.19 -5.44 -26.14
CA LEU A 48 -3.01 -4.66 -24.92
C LEU A 48 -3.59 -5.36 -23.68
N GLY A 49 -3.41 -4.76 -22.50
CA GLY A 49 -3.82 -5.33 -21.22
C GLY A 49 -2.99 -6.57 -20.88
N THR A 50 -3.67 -7.66 -20.49
CA THR A 50 -3.05 -8.97 -20.27
C THR A 50 -2.52 -9.63 -21.55
N GLY A 51 -2.96 -9.17 -22.74
CA GLY A 51 -2.55 -9.77 -24.01
C GLY A 51 -3.00 -11.22 -24.20
N GLY A 52 -3.91 -11.75 -23.39
CA GLY A 52 -4.29 -13.18 -23.40
C GLY A 52 -4.94 -13.66 -24.72
N LEU A 53 -5.42 -12.72 -25.53
CA LEU A 53 -5.99 -12.96 -26.86
C LEU A 53 -5.11 -12.45 -28.02
N LYS A 54 -3.92 -11.91 -27.73
CA LYS A 54 -2.96 -11.47 -28.74
C LYS A 54 -2.59 -12.65 -29.64
N ASP A 55 -2.69 -12.42 -30.96
CA ASP A 55 -2.33 -13.38 -32.00
C ASP A 55 -2.95 -14.77 -31.76
N CYS A 56 -4.15 -14.84 -31.17
CA CYS A 56 -4.74 -16.11 -30.75
C CYS A 56 -5.12 -17.04 -31.90
N ASN A 57 -5.17 -16.51 -33.13
CA ASN A 57 -5.70 -17.19 -34.32
C ASN A 57 -7.07 -17.85 -34.05
N CYS A 58 -7.89 -17.17 -33.26
CA CYS A 58 -9.17 -17.65 -32.76
C CYS A 58 -10.26 -16.60 -33.01
N THR A 59 -11.52 -17.02 -33.10
CA THR A 59 -12.63 -16.06 -33.04
C THR A 59 -12.73 -15.50 -31.63
N VAL A 60 -12.72 -14.17 -31.52
CA VAL A 60 -12.93 -13.45 -30.25
C VAL A 60 -14.43 -13.26 -30.05
N TYR A 61 -14.91 -13.59 -28.86
CA TYR A 61 -16.30 -13.43 -28.43
C TYR A 61 -16.38 -12.43 -27.29
N VAL A 62 -17.50 -11.70 -27.23
CA VAL A 62 -17.81 -10.81 -26.13
C VAL A 62 -18.64 -11.52 -25.06
N HIS A 63 -18.26 -11.36 -23.79
CA HIS A 63 -19.11 -11.61 -22.64
C HIS A 63 -19.49 -10.28 -21.98
N THR A 64 -20.79 -9.99 -21.86
CA THR A 64 -21.21 -8.63 -21.52
C THR A 64 -22.53 -8.54 -20.78
N GLY A 65 -22.59 -7.55 -19.88
CA GLY A 65 -23.76 -7.08 -19.15
C GLY A 65 -23.61 -5.59 -18.83
N VAL A 66 -24.39 -5.09 -17.88
CA VAL A 66 -24.38 -3.68 -17.48
C VAL A 66 -24.28 -3.50 -15.97
N ILE A 67 -23.62 -2.43 -15.55
CA ILE A 67 -23.76 -1.88 -14.20
C ILE A 67 -24.90 -0.86 -14.25
N THR A 68 -25.82 -0.98 -13.29
CA THR A 68 -27.01 -0.13 -13.22
C THR A 68 -27.13 0.52 -11.84
N ASN A 69 -28.09 1.43 -11.69
CA ASN A 69 -28.47 1.97 -10.39
C ASN A 69 -28.96 0.92 -9.37
N ALA A 70 -29.18 -0.34 -9.78
CA ALA A 70 -29.52 -1.46 -8.91
C ALA A 70 -28.33 -2.39 -8.61
N SER A 71 -27.14 -2.12 -9.17
CA SER A 71 -25.94 -2.90 -8.89
C SER A 71 -25.34 -2.50 -7.53
N THR A 72 -24.93 -3.49 -6.72
CA THR A 72 -24.31 -3.24 -5.41
C THR A 72 -22.78 -3.14 -5.46
N SER A 73 -22.17 -3.54 -6.57
CA SER A 73 -20.72 -3.50 -6.81
C SER A 73 -20.42 -3.54 -8.32
N THR A 74 -19.15 -3.38 -8.68
CA THR A 74 -18.67 -3.57 -10.07
C THR A 74 -18.67 -5.04 -10.51
N SER A 75 -18.79 -6.00 -9.58
CA SER A 75 -18.96 -7.42 -9.88
C SER A 75 -20.42 -7.84 -10.03
N ASP A 76 -21.37 -6.99 -9.63
CA ASP A 76 -22.81 -7.25 -9.72
C ASP A 76 -23.37 -6.80 -11.08
N TRP A 77 -23.00 -7.54 -12.12
CA TRP A 77 -23.44 -7.29 -13.49
C TRP A 77 -24.90 -7.66 -13.63
N LYS A 78 -25.72 -6.72 -14.10
CA LYS A 78 -27.11 -6.95 -14.46
C LYS A 78 -27.22 -7.23 -15.95
N ASN A 79 -28.33 -7.87 -16.34
CA ASN A 79 -28.71 -8.07 -17.74
C ASN A 79 -27.56 -8.65 -18.59
N VAL A 80 -26.87 -9.66 -18.07
CA VAL A 80 -25.84 -10.38 -18.83
C VAL A 80 -26.52 -11.13 -19.97
N VAL A 81 -26.25 -10.73 -21.22
CA VAL A 81 -26.94 -11.24 -22.41
C VAL A 81 -26.20 -12.36 -23.12
N THR A 82 -25.07 -12.80 -22.57
CA THR A 82 -24.27 -13.89 -23.13
C THR A 82 -23.99 -14.97 -22.10
N THR A 83 -23.78 -16.19 -22.59
CA THR A 83 -23.47 -17.35 -21.75
C THR A 83 -21.96 -17.60 -21.75
N TRP A 84 -21.37 -17.78 -20.57
CA TRP A 84 -19.94 -18.05 -20.43
C TRP A 84 -19.54 -19.37 -21.11
N GLY A 85 -18.35 -19.41 -21.73
CA GLY A 85 -17.80 -20.61 -22.37
C GLY A 85 -18.57 -21.14 -23.59
N GLN A 86 -19.54 -20.38 -24.12
CA GLN A 86 -20.30 -20.78 -25.31
C GLN A 86 -19.89 -19.99 -26.55
N ALA A 87 -19.67 -20.67 -27.66
CA ALA A 87 -19.51 -20.04 -28.97
C ALA A 87 -20.90 -19.72 -29.56
N ASN A 88 -21.19 -18.45 -29.76
CA ASN A 88 -22.42 -17.98 -30.41
C ASN A 88 -22.04 -16.94 -31.46
N ALA A 89 -22.47 -17.14 -32.71
CA ALA A 89 -22.16 -16.24 -33.81
C ALA A 89 -22.61 -14.80 -33.55
N ASN A 90 -23.70 -14.60 -32.78
CA ASN A 90 -24.20 -13.27 -32.43
C ASN A 90 -23.30 -12.53 -31.43
N TRP A 91 -22.37 -13.22 -30.75
CA TRP A 91 -21.43 -12.62 -29.80
C TRP A 91 -20.01 -12.58 -30.35
N ALA A 92 -19.79 -13.06 -31.58
CA ALA A 92 -18.51 -13.02 -32.23
C ALA A 92 -18.16 -11.57 -32.62
N MET A 93 -16.97 -11.13 -32.24
CA MET A 93 -16.45 -9.84 -32.64
C MET A 93 -15.86 -9.90 -34.05
N SER A 94 -16.01 -8.81 -34.80
CA SER A 94 -15.45 -8.70 -36.15
C SER A 94 -14.06 -8.07 -36.10
N PRO A 95 -13.05 -8.58 -36.82
CA PRO A 95 -11.75 -7.92 -36.91
C PRO A 95 -11.87 -6.56 -37.62
N VAL A 96 -11.05 -5.60 -37.21
CA VAL A 96 -10.97 -4.27 -37.82
C VAL A 96 -9.90 -4.28 -38.92
N ALA A 97 -10.33 -4.02 -40.15
CA ALA A 97 -9.43 -4.01 -41.31
C ALA A 97 -8.26 -3.03 -41.11
N GLY A 98 -7.04 -3.49 -41.41
CA GLY A 98 -5.82 -2.69 -41.27
C GLY A 98 -5.32 -2.48 -39.83
N ARG A 99 -6.00 -3.04 -38.82
CA ARG A 99 -5.57 -2.99 -37.41
C ARG A 99 -5.45 -4.41 -36.84
N PRO A 100 -4.27 -5.04 -36.89
CA PRO A 100 -4.04 -6.36 -36.30
C PRO A 100 -4.48 -6.39 -34.83
N ASN A 101 -5.07 -7.50 -34.39
CA ASN A 101 -5.57 -7.71 -33.02
C ASN A 101 -6.68 -6.76 -32.54
N VAL A 102 -7.19 -5.85 -33.40
CA VAL A 102 -8.32 -5.00 -33.04
C VAL A 102 -9.62 -5.61 -33.54
N TYR A 103 -10.59 -5.75 -32.64
CA TYR A 103 -11.91 -6.30 -32.90
C TYR A 103 -12.99 -5.29 -32.56
N LYS A 104 -14.14 -5.39 -33.23
CA LYS A 104 -15.32 -4.55 -32.99
C LYS A 104 -16.59 -5.37 -32.77
N TYR A 105 -17.50 -4.83 -31.98
CA TYR A 105 -18.81 -5.40 -31.69
C TYR A 105 -19.89 -4.32 -31.64
N ASP A 106 -20.97 -4.51 -32.38
CA ASP A 106 -22.06 -3.54 -32.47
C ASP A 106 -23.15 -3.86 -31.43
N VAL A 107 -23.35 -2.95 -30.47
CA VAL A 107 -24.47 -2.99 -29.52
C VAL A 107 -25.64 -2.22 -30.13
N LYS A 108 -26.62 -2.97 -30.65
CA LYS A 108 -27.76 -2.47 -31.43
C LYS A 108 -29.09 -3.12 -30.98
N PRO A 109 -30.25 -2.46 -31.20
CA PRO A 109 -30.44 -1.15 -31.83
C PRO A 109 -30.07 0.04 -30.93
N SER A 110 -30.00 -0.18 -29.62
CA SER A 110 -29.48 0.75 -28.62
C SER A 110 -28.89 -0.03 -27.44
N ILE A 111 -28.17 0.62 -26.53
CA ILE A 111 -27.66 -0.03 -25.31
C ILE A 111 -28.82 -0.64 -24.51
N LYS A 112 -29.84 0.15 -24.17
CA LYS A 112 -31.00 -0.37 -23.44
C LYS A 112 -31.73 -1.48 -24.19
N GLY A 113 -31.89 -1.33 -25.51
CA GLY A 113 -32.54 -2.34 -26.35
C GLY A 113 -31.75 -3.65 -26.39
N PHE A 114 -30.43 -3.58 -26.50
CA PHE A 114 -29.55 -4.75 -26.54
C PHE A 114 -29.53 -5.51 -25.21
N TYR A 115 -29.45 -4.80 -24.08
CA TYR A 115 -29.46 -5.43 -22.74
C TYR A 115 -30.89 -5.68 -22.20
N GLY A 116 -31.94 -5.36 -22.96
CA GLY A 116 -33.33 -5.53 -22.51
C GLY A 116 -33.66 -4.73 -21.23
N VAL A 117 -33.05 -3.55 -21.06
CA VAL A 117 -33.26 -2.69 -19.88
C VAL A 117 -34.52 -1.86 -20.08
N THR A 118 -35.47 -1.98 -19.17
CA THR A 118 -36.78 -1.31 -19.22
C THR A 118 -37.09 -0.53 -17.94
N GLY A 119 -38.06 0.38 -17.99
CA GLY A 119 -38.54 1.10 -16.81
C GLY A 119 -37.56 2.18 -16.32
N SER A 120 -37.46 2.34 -15.00
CA SER A 120 -36.62 3.37 -14.35
C SER A 120 -35.16 2.96 -14.15
N THR A 121 -34.75 1.80 -14.66
CA THR A 121 -33.35 1.34 -14.55
C THR A 121 -32.43 2.20 -15.41
N VAL A 122 -31.40 2.74 -14.77
CA VAL A 122 -30.38 3.59 -15.40
C VAL A 122 -29.13 2.74 -15.62
N VAL A 123 -28.72 2.59 -16.88
CA VAL A 123 -27.45 1.96 -17.23
C VAL A 123 -26.32 2.95 -16.96
N GLN A 124 -25.43 2.63 -16.03
CA GLN A 124 -24.30 3.47 -15.68
C GLN A 124 -23.05 3.10 -16.47
N LYS A 125 -22.78 1.79 -16.66
CA LYS A 125 -21.64 1.29 -17.41
C LYS A 125 -22.01 0.04 -18.20
N MET A 126 -21.39 -0.17 -19.35
CA MET A 126 -21.34 -1.48 -20.02
C MET A 126 -20.12 -2.25 -19.52
N ALA A 127 -20.30 -3.52 -19.18
CA ALA A 127 -19.26 -4.37 -18.63
C ALA A 127 -18.87 -5.46 -19.64
N PHE A 128 -17.57 -5.72 -19.79
CA PHE A 128 -17.04 -6.62 -20.82
C PHE A 128 -15.92 -7.54 -20.31
N VAL A 129 -15.98 -8.79 -20.74
CA VAL A 129 -14.84 -9.71 -20.85
C VAL A 129 -14.76 -10.21 -22.28
N PHE A 130 -13.57 -10.18 -22.86
CA PHE A 130 -13.33 -10.75 -24.19
C PHE A 130 -12.71 -12.13 -24.04
N ARG A 131 -13.13 -13.10 -24.84
CA ARG A 131 -12.65 -14.48 -24.71
C ARG A 131 -12.60 -15.22 -26.04
N ASN A 132 -11.89 -16.35 -26.06
CA ASN A 132 -12.07 -17.34 -27.11
C ASN A 132 -13.36 -18.17 -26.90
N ALA A 133 -13.65 -19.08 -27.84
CA ALA A 133 -14.84 -19.94 -27.79
C ALA A 133 -14.97 -20.73 -26.48
N ALA A 134 -13.89 -21.37 -26.02
CA ALA A 134 -13.88 -22.22 -24.83
C ALA A 134 -13.89 -21.44 -23.50
N GLY A 135 -13.58 -20.13 -23.52
CA GLY A 135 -13.47 -19.31 -22.31
C GLY A 135 -12.24 -19.60 -21.45
N ASN A 136 -11.24 -20.33 -21.98
CA ASN A 136 -9.97 -20.60 -21.29
C ASN A 136 -8.86 -19.60 -21.65
N ARG A 137 -9.13 -18.68 -22.59
CA ARG A 137 -8.29 -17.52 -22.89
C ARG A 137 -9.14 -16.27 -22.82
N GLU A 138 -8.66 -15.27 -22.11
CA GLU A 138 -9.38 -14.03 -21.84
C GLU A 138 -8.52 -12.81 -22.16
N GLY A 139 -9.17 -11.75 -22.63
CA GLY A 139 -8.62 -10.41 -22.68
C GLY A 139 -9.13 -9.64 -21.47
N LYS A 140 -8.21 -9.28 -20.58
CA LYS A 140 -8.46 -8.52 -19.35
C LYS A 140 -7.54 -7.31 -19.27
N ASP A 141 -7.94 -6.33 -18.46
CA ASP A 141 -7.09 -5.21 -18.09
C ASP A 141 -5.93 -5.67 -17.18
N THR A 142 -4.96 -4.80 -16.97
CA THR A 142 -3.84 -5.00 -16.04
C THR A 142 -4.35 -5.38 -14.65
N GLY A 143 -3.78 -6.44 -14.07
CA GLY A 143 -4.28 -7.02 -12.81
C GLY A 143 -5.51 -7.91 -12.96
N SER A 144 -5.77 -8.43 -14.18
CA SER A 144 -6.85 -9.37 -14.50
C SER A 144 -8.27 -8.82 -14.24
N LYS A 145 -8.44 -7.51 -14.39
CA LYS A 145 -9.73 -6.82 -14.17
C LYS A 145 -10.61 -6.85 -15.41
N ASP A 146 -11.91 -6.81 -15.20
CA ASP A 146 -12.91 -6.65 -16.27
C ASP A 146 -12.94 -5.21 -16.78
N PHE A 147 -13.43 -5.04 -18.01
CA PHE A 147 -13.56 -3.71 -18.62
C PHE A 147 -14.93 -3.10 -18.34
N PHE A 148 -14.93 -1.82 -17.99
CA PHE A 148 -16.15 -1.05 -17.78
C PHE A 148 -16.10 0.26 -18.59
N LEU A 149 -17.08 0.45 -19.47
CA LEU A 149 -17.22 1.65 -20.31
C LEU A 149 -18.41 2.46 -19.84
N ASP A 150 -18.23 3.76 -19.61
CA ASP A 150 -19.28 4.65 -19.13
C ASP A 150 -20.41 4.82 -20.14
N VAL A 151 -21.65 4.90 -19.62
CA VAL A 151 -22.85 5.25 -20.39
C VAL A 151 -23.36 6.60 -19.91
N TYR A 152 -23.40 7.56 -20.82
CA TYR A 152 -23.67 8.95 -20.50
C TYR A 152 -25.18 9.23 -20.59
N ASN A 153 -25.81 9.30 -19.42
CA ASN A 153 -27.25 9.55 -19.28
C ASN A 153 -27.62 11.04 -19.31
N GLN A 154 -26.63 11.93 -19.29
CA GLN A 154 -26.82 13.38 -19.23
C GLN A 154 -26.93 13.99 -20.63
N SER A 155 -27.81 14.97 -20.79
CA SER A 155 -27.84 15.87 -21.96
C SER A 155 -26.88 17.04 -21.74
N GLY A 156 -26.18 17.47 -22.79
CA GLY A 156 -25.22 18.57 -22.72
C GLY A 156 -23.87 18.22 -23.34
N LEU A 157 -22.99 19.21 -23.34
CA LEU A 157 -21.59 19.08 -23.74
C LEU A 157 -20.84 18.23 -22.70
N LEU A 158 -20.19 17.18 -23.15
CA LEU A 158 -19.40 16.29 -22.30
C LEU A 158 -17.97 16.26 -22.82
N THR A 159 -17.01 16.30 -21.92
CA THR A 159 -15.59 16.18 -22.20
C THR A 159 -15.01 14.94 -21.55
N ALA A 160 -13.89 14.46 -22.09
CA ALA A 160 -13.11 13.38 -21.48
C ALA A 160 -11.63 13.53 -21.81
N LEU A 161 -10.77 13.41 -20.79
CA LEU A 161 -9.32 13.29 -20.94
C LEU A 161 -8.93 11.83 -21.16
N ILE A 162 -8.44 11.51 -22.36
CA ILE A 162 -7.91 10.19 -22.70
C ILE A 162 -6.48 10.04 -22.18
N THR A 163 -5.62 11.03 -22.44
CA THR A 163 -4.26 11.12 -21.87
C THR A 163 -4.00 12.51 -21.29
N PRO A 164 -3.20 12.62 -20.20
CA PRO A 164 -2.53 11.54 -19.47
C PRO A 164 -3.48 10.75 -18.57
N SER A 165 -3.39 9.42 -18.53
CA SER A 165 -4.24 8.57 -17.67
C SER A 165 -4.00 8.83 -16.18
N ASN A 166 -2.75 9.10 -15.79
CA ASN A 166 -2.45 9.58 -14.45
C ASN A 166 -2.81 11.07 -14.33
N ARG A 167 -3.78 11.37 -13.46
CA ARG A 167 -4.26 12.74 -13.21
C ARG A 167 -3.40 13.54 -12.24
N ASN A 168 -2.43 12.91 -11.57
CA ASN A 168 -1.53 13.55 -10.63
C ASN A 168 -0.13 12.93 -10.75
N GLN A 169 0.77 13.61 -11.45
CA GLN A 169 2.09 13.07 -11.81
C GLN A 169 3.24 14.02 -11.50
N VAL A 170 4.39 13.46 -11.11
CA VAL A 170 5.65 14.20 -11.01
C VAL A 170 6.41 14.00 -12.31
N VAL A 171 6.85 15.09 -12.94
CA VAL A 171 7.53 15.08 -14.25
C VAL A 171 8.78 15.95 -14.20
N ALA A 172 9.81 15.56 -14.94
CA ALA A 172 11.00 16.40 -15.09
C ALA A 172 10.67 17.67 -15.91
N GLU A 173 11.39 18.75 -15.66
CA GLU A 173 11.31 19.97 -16.46
C GLU A 173 11.61 19.66 -17.94
N GLY A 174 10.78 20.19 -18.84
CA GLY A 174 10.86 19.93 -20.28
C GLY A 174 10.37 18.54 -20.73
N ALA A 175 9.93 17.66 -19.81
CA ALA A 175 9.36 16.37 -20.18
C ALA A 175 8.04 16.55 -20.96
N ALA A 176 7.85 15.72 -21.99
CA ALA A 176 6.62 15.71 -22.77
C ALA A 176 5.49 14.98 -22.01
N ILE A 177 4.33 15.62 -21.94
CA ILE A 177 3.07 15.10 -21.44
C ILE A 177 2.07 15.10 -22.61
N PRO A 178 1.84 13.94 -23.26
CA PRO A 178 0.84 13.83 -24.30
C PRO A 178 -0.57 14.05 -23.75
N VAL A 179 -1.27 15.06 -24.27
CA VAL A 179 -2.66 15.37 -23.94
C VAL A 179 -3.54 15.03 -25.13
N ARG A 180 -4.50 14.13 -24.89
CA ARG A 180 -5.57 13.80 -25.82
C ARG A 180 -6.89 13.91 -25.09
N ALA A 181 -7.76 14.78 -25.59
CA ALA A 181 -9.06 15.01 -25.00
C ALA A 181 -10.14 15.04 -26.09
N VAL A 182 -11.32 14.53 -25.77
CA VAL A 182 -12.46 14.44 -26.70
C VAL A 182 -13.67 15.14 -26.12
N VAL A 183 -14.57 15.56 -27.00
CA VAL A 183 -15.82 16.24 -26.65
C VAL A 183 -17.01 15.62 -27.41
N SER A 184 -18.19 15.64 -26.81
CA SER A 184 -19.39 14.97 -27.34
C SER A 184 -19.99 15.62 -28.60
N GLU A 185 -19.68 16.89 -28.84
CA GLU A 185 -20.12 17.66 -30.01
C GLU A 185 -19.08 18.74 -30.32
N SER A 186 -19.09 19.26 -31.55
CA SER A 186 -18.08 20.22 -31.99
C SER A 186 -18.14 21.49 -31.12
N ALA A 187 -17.01 21.83 -30.49
CA ALA A 187 -16.90 22.93 -29.55
C ALA A 187 -15.57 23.69 -29.75
N GLU A 188 -15.49 24.91 -29.21
CA GLU A 188 -14.22 25.59 -28.99
C GLU A 188 -13.45 24.86 -27.88
N LEU A 189 -12.25 24.41 -28.19
CA LEU A 189 -11.41 23.61 -27.33
C LEU A 189 -10.22 24.46 -26.91
N SER A 190 -9.93 24.50 -25.61
CA SER A 190 -8.72 25.14 -25.08
C SER A 190 -8.03 24.23 -24.09
N LEU A 191 -6.70 24.19 -24.19
CA LEU A 191 -5.83 23.60 -23.20
C LEU A 191 -5.12 24.72 -22.45
N VAL A 192 -5.26 24.73 -21.13
CA VAL A 192 -4.79 25.82 -20.27
C VAL A 192 -3.92 25.23 -19.17
N ASP A 193 -2.72 25.77 -18.95
CA ASP A 193 -1.85 25.40 -17.83
C ASP A 193 -1.66 26.62 -16.91
N ASN A 194 -2.10 26.50 -15.65
CA ASN A 194 -2.06 27.58 -14.67
C ASN A 194 -2.66 28.91 -15.18
N GLY A 195 -3.73 28.83 -15.97
CA GLY A 195 -4.40 29.97 -16.58
C GLY A 195 -3.80 30.45 -17.91
N GLN A 196 -2.64 29.94 -18.33
CA GLN A 196 -2.05 30.25 -19.64
C GLN A 196 -2.57 29.30 -20.70
N VAL A 197 -3.12 29.86 -21.78
CA VAL A 197 -3.61 29.09 -22.92
C VAL A 197 -2.42 28.54 -23.72
N LEU A 198 -2.32 27.21 -23.78
CA LEU A 198 -1.29 26.50 -24.53
C LEU A 198 -1.72 26.16 -25.96
N SER A 199 -3.02 25.90 -26.15
CA SER A 199 -3.59 25.52 -27.43
C SER A 199 -5.07 25.92 -27.50
N GLN A 200 -5.51 26.31 -28.69
CA GLN A 200 -6.91 26.53 -29.03
C GLN A 200 -7.22 25.92 -30.39
N SER A 201 -8.39 25.31 -30.49
CA SER A 201 -8.92 24.76 -31.75
C SER A 201 -10.44 24.65 -31.69
N THR A 202 -11.08 24.26 -32.78
CA THR A 202 -12.51 23.91 -32.79
C THR A 202 -12.64 22.51 -33.36
N GLY A 203 -13.43 21.66 -32.71
CA GLY A 203 -13.68 20.32 -33.21
C GLY A 203 -14.19 19.37 -32.14
N LEU A 204 -13.97 18.07 -32.39
CA LEU A 204 -14.39 16.97 -31.50
C LEU A 204 -13.25 16.42 -30.63
N GLU A 205 -12.02 16.80 -30.93
CA GLU A 205 -10.82 16.26 -30.30
C GLU A 205 -9.71 17.31 -30.27
N LEU A 206 -8.95 17.34 -29.17
CA LEU A 206 -7.71 18.09 -29.04
C LEU A 206 -6.57 17.11 -28.78
N ASN A 207 -5.54 17.19 -29.63
CA ASN A 207 -4.26 16.51 -29.45
C ASN A 207 -3.17 17.55 -29.28
N TYR A 208 -2.46 17.49 -28.16
CA TYR A 208 -1.40 18.43 -27.85
C TYR A 208 -0.29 17.75 -27.05
N ASN A 209 0.96 18.02 -27.42
CA ASN A 209 2.09 17.55 -26.63
C ASN A 209 2.54 18.68 -25.70
N LEU A 210 2.09 18.64 -24.45
CA LEU A 210 2.50 19.60 -23.43
C LEU A 210 3.96 19.32 -23.04
N PHE A 211 4.77 20.35 -22.87
CA PHE A 211 6.11 20.22 -22.30
C PHE A 211 6.09 20.84 -20.91
N ALA A 212 6.52 20.07 -19.91
CA ALA A 212 6.50 20.49 -18.52
C ALA A 212 7.29 21.79 -18.33
N GLY A 213 6.65 22.79 -17.74
CA GLY A 213 7.22 24.12 -17.55
C GLY A 213 8.23 24.21 -16.41
N THR A 214 8.31 25.39 -15.81
CA THR A 214 9.21 25.68 -14.68
C THR A 214 8.88 24.86 -13.42
N PRO A 215 9.83 24.65 -12.50
CA PRO A 215 9.57 24.02 -11.20
C PRO A 215 8.36 24.59 -10.45
N GLY A 216 7.43 23.73 -10.02
CA GLY A 216 6.18 24.16 -9.39
C GLY A 216 5.01 23.20 -9.57
N ASN A 217 3.87 23.60 -9.00
CA ASN A 217 2.58 22.95 -9.21
C ASN A 217 1.96 23.45 -10.52
N HIS A 218 1.44 22.54 -11.33
CA HIS A 218 0.75 22.85 -12.58
C HIS A 218 -0.63 22.21 -12.63
N LYS A 219 -1.65 23.05 -12.79
CA LYS A 219 -3.03 22.63 -13.02
C LYS A 219 -3.37 22.84 -14.49
N VAL A 220 -3.56 21.73 -15.20
CA VAL A 220 -3.91 21.74 -16.62
C VAL A 220 -5.39 21.48 -16.77
N GLN A 221 -6.06 22.35 -17.53
CA GLN A 221 -7.49 22.28 -17.81
C GLN A 221 -7.71 22.09 -19.31
N PHE A 222 -8.48 21.08 -19.67
CA PHE A 222 -9.09 20.97 -20.98
C PHE A 222 -10.51 21.52 -20.89
N ILE A 223 -10.78 22.60 -21.61
CA ILE A 223 -12.06 23.29 -21.59
C ILE A 223 -12.68 23.17 -22.98
N ALA A 224 -13.89 22.65 -23.06
CA ALA A 224 -14.72 22.72 -24.25
C ALA A 224 -15.88 23.69 -24.01
N ALA A 225 -16.17 24.55 -24.98
CA ALA A 225 -17.26 25.51 -24.91
C ALA A 225 -18.01 25.60 -26.25
N THR A 226 -19.33 25.62 -26.18
CA THR A 226 -20.21 26.06 -27.26
C THR A 226 -20.82 27.41 -26.87
N ALA A 227 -21.71 27.97 -27.71
CA ALA A 227 -22.42 29.20 -27.38
C ALA A 227 -23.31 29.08 -26.11
N THR A 228 -23.69 27.86 -25.70
CA THR A 228 -24.68 27.64 -24.61
C THR A 228 -24.21 26.67 -23.53
N ALA A 229 -23.12 25.94 -23.75
CA ALA A 229 -22.63 24.94 -22.82
C ALA A 229 -21.11 25.03 -22.67
N ARG A 230 -20.60 24.63 -21.49
CA ARG A 230 -19.18 24.54 -21.19
C ARG A 230 -18.96 23.34 -20.30
N ASP A 231 -17.92 22.58 -20.59
CA ASP A 231 -17.45 21.50 -19.74
C ASP A 231 -15.92 21.54 -19.59
N THR A 232 -15.39 21.00 -18.50
CA THR A 232 -13.97 21.11 -18.18
C THR A 232 -13.44 19.88 -17.47
N GLU A 233 -12.37 19.34 -18.04
CA GLU A 233 -11.58 18.27 -17.47
C GLU A 233 -10.26 18.82 -16.92
N THR A 234 -9.70 18.18 -15.89
CA THR A 234 -8.48 18.65 -15.22
C THR A 234 -7.52 17.52 -14.90
N PHE A 235 -6.24 17.78 -15.06
CA PHE A 235 -5.16 16.99 -14.45
C PHE A 235 -4.10 17.90 -13.88
N ASN A 236 -3.32 17.39 -12.93
CA ASN A 236 -2.21 18.09 -12.33
C ASN A 236 -0.89 17.40 -12.67
N TYR A 237 0.14 18.20 -12.89
CA TYR A 237 1.51 17.73 -12.87
C TYR A 237 2.35 18.61 -11.96
N LEU A 238 3.44 18.04 -11.45
CA LEU A 238 4.39 18.75 -10.62
C LEU A 238 5.76 18.64 -11.25
N VAL A 239 6.44 19.78 -11.39
CA VAL A 239 7.86 19.83 -11.72
C VAL A 239 8.63 20.00 -10.41
N PRO A 240 9.52 19.05 -10.03
CA PRO A 240 10.20 19.07 -8.74
C PRO A 240 10.88 20.40 -8.44
N ILE A 241 10.64 20.93 -7.24
CA ILE A 241 11.37 22.08 -6.71
C ILE A 241 12.54 21.59 -5.84
N VAL A 242 13.57 22.41 -5.73
CA VAL A 242 14.66 22.17 -4.77
C VAL A 242 14.33 22.92 -3.48
N LYS A 243 14.04 22.16 -2.42
CA LYS A 243 13.91 22.69 -1.06
C LYS A 243 15.29 22.68 -0.38
N PRO A 244 15.75 23.80 0.21
CA PRO A 244 17.03 23.82 0.92
C PRO A 244 17.08 22.77 2.02
N ALA A 245 18.22 22.10 2.16
CA ALA A 245 18.41 21.10 3.20
C ALA A 245 18.47 21.77 4.59
N GLN A 246 17.79 21.16 5.56
CA GLN A 246 17.73 21.63 6.94
C GLN A 246 17.48 20.43 7.86
N ASP A 247 18.24 20.33 8.94
CA ASP A 247 18.05 19.28 9.93
C ASP A 247 16.67 19.40 10.60
N PRO A 248 16.02 18.26 10.92
CA PRO A 248 14.78 18.28 11.67
C PRO A 248 15.01 18.95 13.03
N PRO A 249 14.03 19.71 13.56
CA PRO A 249 14.21 20.35 14.84
C PRO A 249 14.49 19.33 15.96
N ALA A 250 15.25 19.78 16.97
CA ALA A 250 15.71 18.91 18.06
C ALA A 250 14.55 18.15 18.72
N GLY A 251 14.78 16.88 19.04
CA GLY A 251 13.76 16.00 19.63
C GLY A 251 12.82 15.31 18.62
N THR A 252 12.93 15.62 17.32
CA THR A 252 12.18 14.89 16.28
C THR A 252 12.62 13.41 16.27
N ARG A 253 11.64 12.50 16.37
CA ARG A 253 11.83 11.05 16.22
C ARG A 253 11.38 10.61 14.83
N ALA A 254 11.86 9.46 14.36
CA ALA A 254 11.33 8.87 13.13
C ALA A 254 9.85 8.49 13.32
N GLY A 255 9.04 8.70 12.28
CA GLY A 255 7.60 8.52 12.27
C GLY A 255 6.79 9.80 12.56
N ILE A 256 5.63 9.59 13.19
CA ILE A 256 4.66 10.63 13.50
C ILE A 256 4.99 11.27 14.86
N ASN A 257 5.17 12.59 14.89
CA ASN A 257 5.47 13.35 16.09
C ASN A 257 4.29 14.29 16.41
N TYR A 258 3.58 14.01 17.50
CA TYR A 258 2.50 14.88 18.00
C TYR A 258 3.09 16.01 18.86
N LEU A 259 3.26 17.19 18.26
CA LEU A 259 3.88 18.35 18.91
C LEU A 259 2.91 19.11 19.82
N ALA A 260 1.62 19.08 19.47
CA ALA A 260 0.50 19.58 20.25
C ALA A 260 -0.77 18.81 19.86
N ALA A 261 -1.92 19.13 20.47
CA ALA A 261 -3.18 18.48 20.16
C ALA A 261 -3.64 18.68 18.70
N ASP A 262 -3.12 19.70 18.01
CA ASP A 262 -3.46 20.14 16.66
C ASP A 262 -2.23 20.26 15.73
N LYS A 263 -1.03 19.90 16.20
CA LYS A 263 0.24 20.04 15.47
C LYS A 263 0.96 18.72 15.34
N VAL A 264 1.27 18.35 14.10
CA VAL A 264 1.97 17.10 13.76
C VAL A 264 3.19 17.40 12.91
N ARG A 265 4.31 16.77 13.25
CA ARG A 265 5.48 16.64 12.39
C ARG A 265 5.61 15.21 11.90
N LEU A 266 5.87 15.05 10.62
CA LEU A 266 6.24 13.78 10.02
C LEU A 266 7.74 13.75 9.79
N SER A 267 8.38 12.61 10.06
CA SER A 267 9.80 12.41 9.84
C SER A 267 10.08 11.00 9.31
N LEU A 268 10.69 10.90 8.15
CA LEU A 268 11.01 9.66 7.46
C LEU A 268 12.53 9.52 7.31
N TYR A 269 13.09 8.45 7.85
CA TYR A 269 14.45 8.04 7.53
C TYR A 269 14.45 7.38 6.15
N ALA A 270 15.07 8.03 5.17
CA ALA A 270 15.09 7.61 3.78
C ALA A 270 16.39 8.12 3.10
N PRO A 271 17.56 7.55 3.44
CA PRO A 271 18.83 7.94 2.85
C PRO A 271 18.83 7.75 1.32
N ASN A 272 19.56 8.61 0.62
CA ASN A 272 19.66 8.62 -0.86
C ASN A 272 18.37 8.93 -1.63
N LYS A 273 17.21 8.98 -0.97
CA LYS A 273 15.97 9.46 -1.58
C LYS A 273 15.97 10.99 -1.65
N VAL A 274 15.28 11.51 -2.68
CA VAL A 274 15.07 12.93 -2.93
C VAL A 274 13.64 13.12 -3.41
N GLY A 275 13.07 14.31 -3.20
CA GLY A 275 11.73 14.61 -3.71
C GLY A 275 10.63 13.75 -3.07
N ILE A 276 10.68 13.55 -1.75
CA ILE A 276 9.63 12.83 -1.03
C ILE A 276 8.49 13.79 -0.71
N TYR A 277 7.28 13.45 -1.12
CA TYR A 277 6.07 14.21 -0.83
C TYR A 277 5.20 13.47 0.18
N VAL A 278 4.37 14.20 0.90
CA VAL A 278 3.27 13.59 1.68
C VAL A 278 1.93 13.94 1.05
N ILE A 279 1.05 12.95 0.94
CA ILE A 279 -0.34 13.10 0.50
C ILE A 279 -1.26 12.57 1.59
N GLY A 280 -2.44 13.16 1.74
CA GLY A 280 -3.40 12.73 2.73
C GLY A 280 -4.66 13.57 2.80
N ASP A 281 -5.44 13.37 3.85
CA ASP A 281 -6.71 14.06 4.05
C ASP A 281 -6.57 15.60 4.11
N PHE A 282 -5.41 16.11 4.53
CA PHE A 282 -5.12 17.54 4.66
C PHE A 282 -4.82 18.25 3.32
N ASN A 283 -4.61 17.51 2.23
CA ASN A 283 -4.34 18.07 0.90
C ASN A 283 -5.09 17.38 -0.24
N ASP A 284 -6.20 16.72 0.10
CA ASP A 284 -7.02 15.96 -0.83
C ASP A 284 -6.22 14.96 -1.66
N TRP A 285 -5.25 14.30 -1.03
CA TRP A 285 -4.45 13.22 -1.63
C TRP A 285 -3.69 13.63 -2.91
N THR A 286 -3.39 14.92 -3.05
CA THR A 286 -2.73 15.48 -4.24
C THR A 286 -1.26 15.78 -3.94
N ILE A 287 -0.37 15.40 -4.86
CA ILE A 287 1.06 15.71 -4.76
C ILE A 287 1.23 17.20 -5.03
N SER A 288 1.87 17.93 -4.10
CA SER A 288 2.12 19.36 -4.28
C SER A 288 3.44 19.80 -3.64
N THR A 289 4.02 20.88 -4.14
CA THR A 289 5.29 21.43 -3.64
C THR A 289 5.24 21.88 -2.17
N GLU A 290 4.05 22.28 -1.68
CA GLU A 290 3.80 22.65 -0.29
C GLU A 290 3.99 21.47 0.66
N TYR A 291 3.80 20.24 0.17
CA TYR A 291 3.96 19.00 0.94
C TYR A 291 5.23 18.22 0.59
N LEU A 292 6.22 18.89 -0.02
CA LEU A 292 7.57 18.36 -0.18
C LEU A 292 8.30 18.35 1.18
N LEU A 293 8.79 17.18 1.59
CA LEU A 293 9.55 17.03 2.81
C LEU A 293 10.92 17.73 2.69
N THR A 294 11.33 18.38 3.78
CA THR A 294 12.65 18.96 3.94
C THR A 294 13.67 17.87 4.21
N ARG A 295 14.72 17.79 3.40
CA ARG A 295 15.83 16.84 3.59
C ARG A 295 16.81 17.38 4.62
N SER A 296 17.29 16.54 5.53
CA SER A 296 18.33 16.88 6.51
C SER A 296 19.66 17.21 5.83
N ILE A 297 20.54 17.91 6.55
CA ILE A 297 21.85 18.33 6.01
C ILE A 297 22.70 17.12 5.64
N ASN A 298 22.66 16.08 6.49
CA ASN A 298 23.34 14.80 6.22
C ASN A 298 22.64 13.93 5.15
N GLY A 299 21.46 14.35 4.68
CA GLY A 299 20.76 13.71 3.57
C GLY A 299 20.06 12.38 3.87
N THR A 300 19.91 12.02 5.14
CA THR A 300 19.34 10.72 5.57
C THR A 300 17.89 10.80 6.01
N THR A 301 17.43 11.96 6.48
CA THR A 301 16.11 12.15 7.07
C THR A 301 15.34 13.18 6.27
N HIS A 302 14.04 12.95 6.10
CA HIS A 302 13.11 13.86 5.44
C HIS A 302 12.01 14.22 6.43
N TRP A 303 11.63 15.49 6.54
CA TRP A 303 10.64 15.91 7.54
C TRP A 303 9.76 17.06 7.07
N ILE A 304 8.57 17.16 7.66
CA ILE A 304 7.63 18.25 7.38
C ILE A 304 6.73 18.51 8.59
N ASP A 305 6.47 19.79 8.86
CA ASP A 305 5.37 20.20 9.74
C ASP A 305 4.10 20.33 8.93
N LEU A 306 3.06 19.62 9.34
CA LEU A 306 1.77 19.70 8.69
C LEU A 306 1.04 21.00 9.08
N PRO A 307 0.07 21.45 8.26
CA PRO A 307 -0.86 22.50 8.67
C PRO A 307 -1.55 22.17 9.99
N THR A 308 -2.14 23.18 10.64
CA THR A 308 -2.96 22.94 11.83
C THR A 308 -4.07 21.94 11.53
N LEU A 309 -4.15 20.87 12.32
CA LEU A 309 -5.15 19.83 12.23
C LEU A 309 -6.17 20.00 13.36
N LYS A 310 -7.42 19.59 13.15
CA LYS A 310 -8.40 19.50 14.24
C LYS A 310 -7.96 18.47 15.29
N ALA A 311 -7.85 18.89 16.54
CA ALA A 311 -7.59 18.02 17.69
C ALA A 311 -8.69 16.96 17.87
N GLY A 312 -8.28 15.74 18.22
CA GLY A 312 -9.14 14.55 18.26
C GLY A 312 -9.58 14.06 16.88
N GLY A 313 -9.10 14.66 15.79
CA GLY A 313 -9.36 14.22 14.43
C GLY A 313 -8.61 12.93 14.09
N THR A 314 -9.11 12.22 13.08
CA THR A 314 -8.40 11.09 12.46
C THR A 314 -8.04 11.47 11.04
N TYR A 315 -6.76 11.37 10.70
CA TYR A 315 -6.24 11.74 9.40
C TYR A 315 -5.44 10.58 8.82
N ARG A 316 -5.59 10.40 7.51
CA ARG A 316 -4.91 9.35 6.75
C ARG A 316 -3.89 9.98 5.82
N PHE A 317 -2.75 9.32 5.64
CA PHE A 317 -1.68 9.81 4.77
C PHE A 317 -0.79 8.70 4.22
N GLN A 318 -0.01 9.03 3.20
CA GLN A 318 1.07 8.23 2.63
C GLN A 318 2.22 9.15 2.20
N TYR A 319 3.42 8.60 2.11
CA TYR A 319 4.52 9.23 1.39
C TYR A 319 4.49 8.82 -0.08
N VAL A 320 4.83 9.76 -0.96
CA VAL A 320 5.14 9.50 -2.36
C VAL A 320 6.65 9.60 -2.55
N VAL A 321 7.29 8.47 -2.82
CA VAL A 321 8.74 8.32 -3.01
C VAL A 321 9.03 8.03 -4.48
N ASP A 322 10.14 8.54 -4.99
CA ASP A 322 10.56 8.38 -6.40
C ASP A 322 9.46 8.80 -7.41
N GLY A 323 8.65 9.81 -7.02
CA GLY A 323 7.56 10.39 -7.81
C GLY A 323 6.32 9.52 -8.01
N THR A 324 6.39 8.23 -7.68
CA THR A 324 5.34 7.26 -8.05
C THR A 324 4.97 6.27 -6.95
N ARG A 325 5.91 5.84 -6.10
CA ARG A 325 5.66 4.82 -5.07
C ARG A 325 4.94 5.43 -3.89
N ARG A 326 3.76 4.90 -3.57
CA ARG A 326 2.98 5.28 -2.39
C ARG A 326 3.24 4.28 -1.28
N ILE A 327 3.71 4.76 -0.13
CA ILE A 327 4.00 3.92 1.03
C ILE A 327 3.40 4.55 2.29
N GLY A 328 2.99 3.72 3.24
CA GLY A 328 2.71 4.19 4.59
C GLY A 328 3.98 4.57 5.33
N ASP A 329 3.83 5.23 6.47
CA ASP A 329 4.91 5.49 7.42
C ASP A 329 5.35 4.18 8.12
N PRO A 330 6.64 3.81 8.07
CA PRO A 330 7.14 2.58 8.70
C PRO A 330 6.87 2.46 10.20
N TYR A 331 6.63 3.59 10.88
CA TYR A 331 6.37 3.71 12.31
C TYR A 331 4.88 3.94 12.61
N SER A 332 3.99 3.68 11.64
CA SER A 332 2.55 3.78 11.86
C SER A 332 2.09 2.84 12.95
N THR A 333 1.26 3.35 13.87
CA THR A 333 0.64 2.56 14.93
C THR A 333 -0.74 2.05 14.55
N LEU A 334 -1.26 2.51 13.42
CA LEU A 334 -2.50 2.07 12.79
C LEU A 334 -2.40 2.30 11.28
N VAL A 335 -2.77 1.30 10.50
CA VAL A 335 -2.78 1.37 9.03
C VAL A 335 -4.08 0.84 8.45
N LEU A 336 -4.44 1.25 7.23
CA LEU A 336 -5.63 0.79 6.53
C LEU A 336 -5.25 -0.03 5.30
N ASP A 337 -5.85 -1.21 5.19
CA ASP A 337 -5.71 -2.12 4.07
C ASP A 337 -6.98 -2.05 3.19
N PRO A 338 -6.87 -1.65 1.91
CA PRO A 338 -8.02 -1.52 1.03
C PRO A 338 -8.73 -2.84 0.72
N ASP A 339 -8.02 -3.96 0.78
CA ASP A 339 -8.47 -5.27 0.33
C ASP A 339 -9.04 -6.10 1.48
N HIS A 340 -8.49 -5.94 2.69
CA HIS A 340 -8.78 -6.79 3.84
C HIS A 340 -9.63 -6.13 4.94
N ASP A 341 -9.56 -4.81 5.14
CA ASP A 341 -10.25 -4.15 6.28
C ASP A 341 -11.77 -4.30 6.24
N ARG A 342 -12.36 -4.46 5.03
CA ARG A 342 -13.80 -4.69 4.85
C ARG A 342 -14.32 -5.97 5.51
N PHE A 343 -13.43 -6.90 5.86
CA PHE A 343 -13.79 -8.16 6.53
C PHE A 343 -13.68 -8.06 8.06
N ILE A 344 -13.29 -6.90 8.60
CA ILE A 344 -13.22 -6.67 10.04
C ILE A 344 -14.59 -6.24 10.55
N SER A 345 -15.11 -6.98 11.54
CA SER A 345 -16.40 -6.67 12.16
C SER A 345 -16.33 -5.38 12.96
N GLY A 346 -17.35 -4.52 12.83
CA GLY A 346 -17.52 -3.34 13.67
C GLY A 346 -17.74 -3.67 15.17
N THR A 347 -18.00 -4.94 15.51
CA THR A 347 -18.00 -5.39 16.92
C THR A 347 -16.57 -5.53 17.47
N THR A 348 -15.64 -5.98 16.63
CA THR A 348 -14.23 -6.19 17.01
C THR A 348 -13.46 -4.87 16.99
N PHE A 349 -13.62 -4.10 15.91
CA PHE A 349 -13.03 -2.76 15.76
C PHE A 349 -14.14 -1.73 15.47
N PRO A 350 -14.78 -1.18 16.51
CA PRO A 350 -15.79 -0.14 16.33
C PRO A 350 -15.17 1.12 15.72
N ASN A 351 -15.84 1.67 14.71
CA ASN A 351 -15.44 2.90 14.03
C ASN A 351 -14.02 2.84 13.42
N LEU A 352 -13.63 1.69 12.86
CA LEU A 352 -12.43 1.60 12.04
C LEU A 352 -12.43 2.70 10.96
N PRO A 353 -11.40 3.55 10.85
CA PRO A 353 -11.39 4.61 9.84
C PRO A 353 -11.52 4.02 8.44
N ALA A 354 -12.43 4.58 7.64
CA ALA A 354 -12.63 4.09 6.28
C ALA A 354 -11.38 4.30 5.42
N TYR A 355 -11.09 3.37 4.51
CA TYR A 355 -10.08 3.57 3.48
C TYR A 355 -10.47 4.72 2.52
N PRO A 356 -9.55 5.58 2.07
CA PRO A 356 -9.83 6.70 1.16
C PRO A 356 -9.99 6.21 -0.30
N ASN A 357 -11.04 5.42 -0.54
CA ASN A 357 -11.35 4.82 -1.83
C ASN A 357 -11.40 5.87 -2.96
N GLY A 358 -10.80 5.52 -4.10
CA GLY A 358 -10.73 6.40 -5.28
C GLY A 358 -9.69 7.52 -5.20
N LYS A 359 -9.08 7.77 -4.04
CA LYS A 359 -8.03 8.80 -3.87
C LYS A 359 -6.62 8.23 -3.86
N THR A 360 -6.47 6.98 -3.42
CA THR A 360 -5.16 6.32 -3.33
C THR A 360 -5.22 4.81 -3.52
N THR A 361 -4.05 4.17 -3.48
CA THR A 361 -3.83 2.72 -3.53
C THR A 361 -2.78 2.32 -2.50
N GLY A 362 -2.71 1.02 -2.17
CA GLY A 362 -1.77 0.48 -1.18
C GLY A 362 -2.15 0.81 0.27
N ILE A 363 -1.29 0.41 1.20
CA ILE A 363 -1.52 0.58 2.65
C ILE A 363 -1.40 2.05 3.06
N VAL A 364 -2.33 2.52 3.89
CA VAL A 364 -2.46 3.92 4.30
C VAL A 364 -2.19 4.08 5.79
N SER A 365 -1.36 5.04 6.17
CA SER A 365 -1.10 5.36 7.58
C SER A 365 -2.20 6.21 8.19
N VAL A 366 -2.45 6.02 9.49
CA VAL A 366 -3.39 6.82 10.26
C VAL A 366 -2.67 7.59 11.37
N MET A 367 -2.99 8.87 11.53
CA MET A 367 -2.56 9.72 12.64
C MET A 367 -3.77 10.33 13.36
N GLN A 368 -3.65 10.51 14.67
CA GLN A 368 -4.74 10.95 15.54
C GLN A 368 -4.25 12.04 16.52
N PRO A 369 -4.03 13.29 16.04
CA PRO A 369 -3.54 14.37 16.89
C PRO A 369 -4.53 14.69 18.01
N GLY A 370 -4.03 14.89 19.23
CA GLY A 370 -4.87 15.17 20.40
C GLY A 370 -5.71 13.98 20.87
N LYS A 371 -5.40 12.76 20.43
CA LYS A 371 -6.00 11.54 20.99
C LYS A 371 -5.73 11.45 22.49
N ALA A 372 -6.76 11.20 23.27
CA ALA A 372 -6.62 11.02 24.71
C ALA A 372 -5.81 9.76 25.04
N ALA A 373 -4.94 9.85 26.04
CA ALA A 373 -4.24 8.69 26.57
C ALA A 373 -5.23 7.71 27.23
N TYR A 374 -4.93 6.42 27.16
CA TYR A 374 -5.72 5.39 27.85
C TYR A 374 -5.56 5.54 29.37
N PRO A 375 -6.66 5.57 30.15
CA PRO A 375 -6.60 5.70 31.60
C PRO A 375 -6.32 4.35 32.27
N TRP A 376 -5.03 4.00 32.37
CA TRP A 376 -4.57 2.79 33.05
C TRP A 376 -5.10 2.71 34.49
N LYS A 377 -5.55 1.52 34.90
CA LYS A 377 -6.06 1.27 36.26
C LYS A 377 -5.01 0.65 37.17
N VAL A 378 -4.04 -0.07 36.60
CA VAL A 378 -2.95 -0.72 37.34
C VAL A 378 -1.62 -0.03 37.04
N ASP A 379 -1.08 0.67 38.03
CA ASP A 379 0.19 1.42 37.89
C ASP A 379 1.39 0.78 38.61
N ASN A 380 1.16 -0.18 39.51
CA ASN A 380 2.18 -0.78 40.36
C ASN A 380 2.32 -2.29 40.18
N PHE A 381 2.03 -2.79 38.97
CA PHE A 381 2.14 -4.21 38.65
C PHE A 381 3.54 -4.75 38.97
N GLN A 382 3.58 -5.83 39.74
CA GLN A 382 4.81 -6.55 40.07
C GLN A 382 4.87 -7.82 39.23
N ARG A 383 5.84 -7.86 38.31
CA ARG A 383 6.04 -9.01 37.43
C ARG A 383 6.44 -10.25 38.22
N PRO A 384 5.97 -11.45 37.85
CA PRO A 384 6.48 -12.69 38.40
C PRO A 384 8.01 -12.79 38.30
N ALA A 385 8.67 -13.38 39.30
CA ALA A 385 10.09 -13.72 39.15
C ALA A 385 10.26 -14.68 37.96
N LYS A 386 11.30 -14.51 37.14
CA LYS A 386 11.50 -15.32 35.93
C LYS A 386 11.55 -16.83 36.21
N GLU A 387 12.04 -17.22 37.38
CA GLU A 387 12.16 -18.62 37.82
C GLU A 387 10.80 -19.24 38.16
N LYS A 388 9.77 -18.40 38.29
CA LYS A 388 8.40 -18.79 38.64
C LYS A 388 7.44 -18.59 37.46
N LEU A 389 7.94 -18.30 36.26
CA LEU A 389 7.09 -18.12 35.09
C LEU A 389 6.38 -19.43 34.72
N VAL A 390 5.05 -19.36 34.68
CA VAL A 390 4.16 -20.34 34.09
C VAL A 390 3.45 -19.63 32.94
N ALA A 391 4.09 -19.69 31.77
CA ALA A 391 3.62 -18.99 30.58
C ALA A 391 2.63 -19.84 29.79
N TYR A 392 1.55 -19.21 29.34
CA TYR A 392 0.60 -19.76 28.38
C TYR A 392 0.86 -19.11 27.02
N GLU A 393 1.35 -19.89 26.06
CA GLU A 393 1.51 -19.43 24.68
C GLU A 393 0.17 -19.46 23.95
N LEU A 394 -0.18 -18.34 23.30
CA LEU A 394 -1.52 -18.13 22.77
C LEU A 394 -1.48 -17.46 21.40
N LEU A 395 -2.06 -18.13 20.41
CA LEU A 395 -2.47 -17.54 19.14
C LEU A 395 -3.93 -17.09 19.23
N LEU A 396 -4.18 -15.79 19.13
CA LEU A 396 -5.53 -15.24 19.30
C LEU A 396 -6.52 -15.78 18.27
N ARG A 397 -6.06 -15.95 17.02
CA ARG A 397 -6.83 -16.58 15.94
C ARG A 397 -7.34 -17.98 16.28
N ASP A 398 -6.55 -18.81 16.97
CA ASP A 398 -6.96 -20.20 17.22
C ASP A 398 -7.59 -20.39 18.61
N PHE A 399 -7.41 -19.42 19.51
CA PHE A 399 -7.82 -19.56 20.91
C PHE A 399 -9.33 -19.36 21.14
N SER A 400 -9.98 -18.44 20.41
CA SER A 400 -11.41 -18.16 20.60
C SER A 400 -12.10 -18.00 19.26
N ALA A 401 -13.33 -18.48 19.10
CA ALA A 401 -14.06 -18.36 17.82
C ALA A 401 -14.31 -16.91 17.36
N ARG A 402 -14.22 -15.93 18.26
CA ARG A 402 -14.37 -14.50 17.96
C ARG A 402 -13.06 -13.83 17.53
N HIS A 403 -11.91 -14.44 17.82
CA HIS A 403 -10.58 -13.90 17.54
C HIS A 403 -10.38 -12.48 18.07
N ASP A 404 -10.83 -12.13 19.29
CA ASP A 404 -10.73 -10.75 19.77
C ASP A 404 -10.27 -10.61 21.22
N TYR A 405 -9.75 -9.43 21.54
CA TYR A 405 -9.25 -9.11 22.87
C TYR A 405 -10.32 -9.14 23.97
N GLN A 406 -11.58 -8.86 23.63
CA GLN A 406 -12.66 -8.97 24.61
C GLN A 406 -12.83 -10.42 25.07
N SER A 407 -12.76 -11.38 24.15
CA SER A 407 -12.81 -12.80 24.49
C SER A 407 -11.63 -13.21 25.37
N LEU A 408 -10.43 -12.65 25.14
CA LEU A 408 -9.30 -12.88 26.05
C LEU A 408 -9.56 -12.34 27.46
N ILE A 409 -10.07 -11.11 27.58
CA ILE A 409 -10.43 -10.51 28.87
C ILE A 409 -11.41 -11.42 29.63
N ASP A 410 -12.45 -11.90 28.94
CA ASP A 410 -13.48 -12.76 29.54
C ASP A 410 -12.92 -14.11 30.02
N THR A 411 -11.80 -14.57 29.43
CA THR A 411 -11.13 -15.83 29.79
C THR A 411 -10.07 -15.70 30.89
N LEU A 412 -9.74 -14.50 31.38
CA LEU A 412 -8.64 -14.33 32.35
C LEU A 412 -8.82 -15.13 33.64
N ASN A 413 -10.06 -15.33 34.09
CA ASN A 413 -10.36 -16.17 35.26
C ASN A 413 -9.97 -17.64 35.04
N TYR A 414 -10.01 -18.14 33.80
CA TYR A 414 -9.54 -19.48 33.46
C TYR A 414 -8.02 -19.59 33.60
N PHE A 415 -7.26 -18.62 33.08
CA PHE A 415 -5.80 -18.60 33.22
C PHE A 415 -5.35 -18.56 34.68
N GLN A 416 -6.01 -17.75 35.51
CA GLN A 416 -5.73 -17.73 36.95
C GLN A 416 -5.98 -19.09 37.62
N ARG A 417 -7.09 -19.78 37.30
CA ARG A 417 -7.37 -21.13 37.85
C ARG A 417 -6.34 -22.16 37.40
N LEU A 418 -5.82 -22.04 36.18
CA LEU A 418 -4.77 -22.91 35.67
C LEU A 418 -3.41 -22.67 36.35
N GLY A 419 -3.25 -21.56 37.07
CA GLY A 419 -1.98 -21.15 37.69
C GLY A 419 -1.03 -20.42 36.72
N VAL A 420 -1.55 -19.96 35.58
CA VAL A 420 -0.79 -19.16 34.61
C VAL A 420 -0.55 -17.77 35.21
N ASN A 421 0.70 -17.31 35.14
CA ASN A 421 1.10 -15.96 35.58
C ASN A 421 1.78 -15.14 34.47
N ALA A 422 1.87 -15.69 33.26
CA ALA A 422 2.23 -14.94 32.06
C ALA A 422 1.47 -15.46 30.84
N ILE A 423 1.01 -14.56 29.97
CA ILE A 423 0.49 -14.90 28.65
C ILE A 423 1.55 -14.49 27.63
N GLN A 424 2.05 -15.45 26.86
CA GLN A 424 2.89 -15.20 25.69
C GLN A 424 1.97 -15.12 24.47
N LEU A 425 1.70 -13.91 24.01
CA LEU A 425 0.91 -13.71 22.80
C LEU A 425 1.81 -13.91 21.59
N MET A 426 1.45 -14.87 20.74
CA MET A 426 1.99 -15.00 19.38
C MET A 426 1.79 -13.69 18.60
N PRO A 427 2.49 -13.47 17.48
CA PRO A 427 2.62 -12.13 16.91
C PRO A 427 1.26 -11.48 16.61
N ILE A 428 1.09 -10.27 17.14
CA ILE A 428 -0.11 -9.43 16.99
C ILE A 428 0.21 -8.11 16.29
N ASN A 429 1.43 -7.98 15.76
CA ASN A 429 1.74 -6.87 14.86
C ASN A 429 0.96 -7.03 13.56
N GLU A 430 0.61 -5.92 12.91
CA GLU A 430 -0.04 -5.96 11.61
C GLU A 430 0.76 -6.81 10.61
N PHE A 431 0.07 -7.73 9.96
CA PHE A 431 0.63 -8.67 8.99
C PHE A 431 -0.13 -8.63 7.66
N GLU A 432 0.37 -9.30 6.62
CA GLU A 432 -0.33 -9.34 5.35
C GLU A 432 -1.60 -10.20 5.45
N GLY A 433 -2.77 -9.59 5.20
CA GLY A 433 -4.08 -10.22 5.33
C GLY A 433 -4.61 -10.20 6.77
N ASN A 434 -5.81 -10.78 7.00
CA ASN A 434 -6.45 -10.77 8.32
C ASN A 434 -6.30 -12.09 9.11
N VAL A 435 -5.85 -13.17 8.46
CA VAL A 435 -5.86 -14.52 9.04
C VAL A 435 -4.50 -15.17 8.84
N SER A 436 -3.65 -15.09 9.86
CA SER A 436 -2.27 -15.60 9.84
C SER A 436 -1.85 -16.15 11.22
N TRP A 437 -0.66 -16.75 11.30
CA TRP A 437 0.06 -16.94 12.56
C TRP A 437 0.83 -15.68 12.99
N GLY A 438 0.83 -14.63 12.18
CA GLY A 438 1.47 -13.34 12.46
C GLY A 438 2.95 -13.26 12.09
N TYR A 439 3.56 -14.35 11.64
CA TYR A 439 4.95 -14.42 11.14
C TYR A 439 5.13 -13.87 9.71
N ASN A 440 4.24 -13.00 9.25
CA ASN A 440 4.36 -12.28 7.99
C ASN A 440 4.17 -10.76 8.19
N PRO A 441 4.98 -10.13 9.07
CA PRO A 441 4.75 -8.77 9.54
C PRO A 441 4.91 -7.74 8.43
N SER A 442 3.96 -6.80 8.37
CA SER A 442 4.00 -5.64 7.47
C SER A 442 4.32 -4.35 8.22
N TYR A 443 3.72 -4.11 9.40
CA TYR A 443 3.97 -2.92 10.23
C TYR A 443 4.21 -3.30 11.70
N HIS A 444 5.46 -3.19 12.14
CA HIS A 444 5.91 -3.71 13.45
C HIS A 444 5.45 -2.85 14.65
N MET A 445 5.00 -1.61 14.43
CA MET A 445 4.37 -0.76 15.47
C MET A 445 2.84 -0.79 15.44
N ALA A 446 2.24 -1.30 14.36
CA ALA A 446 0.80 -1.39 14.26
C ALA A 446 0.33 -2.66 14.96
N LEU A 447 -0.72 -2.52 15.77
CA LEU A 447 -1.48 -3.66 16.27
C LEU A 447 -2.41 -4.14 15.16
N ASP A 448 -2.47 -5.45 14.94
CA ASP A 448 -3.35 -6.00 13.92
C ASP A 448 -4.82 -5.73 14.26
N LYS A 449 -5.48 -5.04 13.34
CA LYS A 449 -6.84 -4.53 13.53
C LYS A 449 -7.88 -5.64 13.56
N TYR A 450 -7.56 -6.81 13.01
CA TYR A 450 -8.46 -7.96 13.00
C TYR A 450 -8.82 -8.42 14.41
N TYR A 451 -7.93 -8.19 15.39
CA TYR A 451 -8.11 -8.62 16.77
C TYR A 451 -8.79 -7.58 17.68
N GLY A 452 -8.82 -6.31 17.26
CA GLY A 452 -9.52 -5.24 17.94
C GLY A 452 -8.76 -3.91 17.98
N THR A 453 -9.28 -2.95 18.75
CA THR A 453 -8.67 -1.61 18.83
C THR A 453 -7.44 -1.58 19.75
N PRO A 454 -6.51 -0.62 19.54
CA PRO A 454 -5.43 -0.36 20.48
C PRO A 454 -5.89 -0.18 21.93
N GLU A 455 -7.03 0.50 22.16
CA GLU A 455 -7.57 0.72 23.50
C GLU A 455 -8.07 -0.58 24.13
N LYS A 456 -8.71 -1.46 23.34
CA LYS A 456 -9.16 -2.75 23.84
C LYS A 456 -7.99 -3.68 24.18
N PHE A 457 -6.89 -3.58 23.43
CA PHE A 457 -5.66 -4.30 23.80
C PHE A 457 -5.02 -3.76 25.08
N LYS A 458 -4.98 -2.44 25.28
CA LYS A 458 -4.55 -1.84 26.56
C LYS A 458 -5.43 -2.30 27.73
N GLU A 459 -6.74 -2.36 27.54
CA GLU A 459 -7.68 -2.90 28.53
C GLU A 459 -7.36 -4.36 28.87
N PHE A 460 -7.01 -5.18 27.88
CA PHE A 460 -6.57 -6.56 28.10
C PHE A 460 -5.30 -6.64 28.94
N VAL A 461 -4.27 -5.84 28.62
CA VAL A 461 -3.02 -5.80 29.40
C VAL A 461 -3.29 -5.34 30.84
N ASP A 462 -4.05 -4.27 31.02
CA ASP A 462 -4.45 -3.73 32.32
C ASP A 462 -5.22 -4.77 33.17
N ALA A 463 -6.12 -5.53 32.52
CA ALA A 463 -6.87 -6.62 33.15
C ALA A 463 -6.00 -7.84 33.53
N CYS A 464 -4.94 -8.12 32.77
CA CYS A 464 -3.92 -9.12 33.11
C CYS A 464 -3.11 -8.67 34.33
N HIS A 465 -2.63 -7.43 34.32
CA HIS A 465 -1.85 -6.84 35.41
C HIS A 465 -2.63 -6.83 36.73
N ALA A 466 -3.93 -6.51 36.69
CA ALA A 466 -4.83 -6.57 37.86
C ALA A 466 -4.93 -7.98 38.49
N ARG A 467 -4.55 -9.01 37.72
CA ARG A 467 -4.63 -10.43 38.09
C ARG A 467 -3.28 -11.06 38.39
N GLY A 468 -2.21 -10.27 38.39
CA GLY A 468 -0.85 -10.78 38.58
C GLY A 468 -0.28 -11.50 37.34
N ILE A 469 -0.86 -11.27 36.16
CA ILE A 469 -0.47 -11.95 34.92
C ILE A 469 0.33 -10.98 34.05
N ALA A 470 1.55 -11.35 33.70
CA ALA A 470 2.36 -10.61 32.74
C ALA A 470 1.93 -10.89 31.29
N VAL A 471 2.12 -9.92 30.39
CA VAL A 471 1.91 -10.08 28.95
C VAL A 471 3.24 -9.97 28.23
N ILE A 472 3.64 -11.05 27.57
CA ILE A 472 4.88 -11.15 26.78
C ILE A 472 4.48 -11.20 25.31
N LEU A 473 5.05 -10.33 24.48
CA LEU A 473 4.77 -10.32 23.05
C LEU A 473 5.80 -11.11 22.26
N ASP A 474 5.33 -11.95 21.36
CA ASP A 474 6.16 -12.52 20.32
C ASP A 474 6.42 -11.48 19.23
N VAL A 475 7.69 -11.20 18.96
CA VAL A 475 8.14 -10.18 18.01
C VAL A 475 8.98 -10.81 16.91
N VAL A 476 8.62 -10.47 15.68
CA VAL A 476 9.22 -11.02 14.46
C VAL A 476 10.10 -9.94 13.85
N PHE A 477 11.39 -9.96 14.20
CA PHE A 477 12.36 -9.04 13.61
C PHE A 477 13.43 -9.76 12.78
N ASN A 478 13.31 -11.08 12.57
CA ASN A 478 14.22 -11.80 11.67
C ASN A 478 13.91 -11.50 10.18
N HIS A 479 12.70 -11.05 9.86
CA HIS A 479 12.33 -10.61 8.51
C HIS A 479 11.15 -9.62 8.52
N ALA A 480 10.89 -8.99 7.38
CA ALA A 480 9.65 -8.26 7.06
C ALA A 480 9.00 -8.82 5.79
N PHE A 481 7.74 -8.48 5.52
CA PHE A 481 7.04 -8.89 4.29
C PHE A 481 6.85 -7.74 3.29
N SER A 482 6.28 -8.04 2.11
CA SER A 482 6.28 -7.17 0.93
C SER A 482 5.50 -5.87 1.10
N GLN A 483 4.52 -5.87 2.00
CA GLN A 483 3.76 -4.68 2.38
C GLN A 483 4.53 -3.74 3.32
N SER A 484 5.69 -4.14 3.86
CA SER A 484 6.50 -3.28 4.73
C SER A 484 7.03 -2.07 3.96
N PRO A 485 6.83 -0.83 4.45
CA PRO A 485 7.42 0.35 3.85
C PRO A 485 8.95 0.31 3.76
N LEU A 486 9.61 -0.43 4.67
CA LEU A 486 11.07 -0.60 4.65
C LEU A 486 11.54 -1.40 3.41
N ALA A 487 10.71 -2.32 2.93
CA ALA A 487 10.94 -3.05 1.68
C ALA A 487 10.52 -2.20 0.47
N GLN A 488 9.28 -1.70 0.46
CA GLN A 488 8.70 -0.99 -0.69
C GLN A 488 9.46 0.27 -1.10
N MET A 489 10.07 0.97 -0.14
CA MET A 489 10.82 2.20 -0.40
C MET A 489 12.11 1.94 -1.19
N TYR A 490 12.71 0.75 -1.05
CA TYR A 490 13.96 0.34 -1.69
C TYR A 490 13.78 -1.07 -2.29
N TRP A 491 13.04 -1.10 -3.38
CA TRP A 491 12.59 -2.32 -4.04
C TRP A 491 13.14 -2.43 -5.46
N ASP A 492 13.71 -3.59 -5.79
CA ASP A 492 14.12 -3.98 -7.13
C ASP A 492 12.96 -4.75 -7.78
N ASP A 493 12.11 -4.05 -8.53
CA ASP A 493 10.94 -4.67 -9.19
C ASP A 493 11.35 -5.77 -10.18
N ALA A 494 12.52 -5.66 -10.80
CA ALA A 494 12.97 -6.60 -11.83
C ALA A 494 13.30 -7.98 -11.25
N ASN A 495 13.79 -8.03 -10.01
CA ASN A 495 14.16 -9.26 -9.33
C ASN A 495 13.26 -9.59 -8.13
N PHE A 496 12.24 -8.77 -7.86
CA PHE A 496 11.28 -8.94 -6.77
C PHE A 496 11.96 -9.13 -5.39
N ARG A 497 12.87 -8.22 -5.05
CA ARG A 497 13.64 -8.26 -3.81
C ARG A 497 14.02 -6.85 -3.32
N PRO A 498 14.50 -6.69 -2.07
CA PRO A 498 15.11 -5.45 -1.63
C PRO A 498 16.27 -5.04 -2.55
N SER A 499 16.34 -3.75 -2.89
CA SER A 499 17.43 -3.22 -3.71
C SER A 499 18.74 -3.16 -2.94
N ALA A 500 19.86 -3.07 -3.66
CA ALA A 500 21.20 -3.08 -3.07
C ALA A 500 21.49 -1.92 -2.11
N ASP A 501 20.76 -0.82 -2.24
CA ASP A 501 20.83 0.37 -1.41
C ASP A 501 19.81 0.39 -0.26
N ASN A 502 19.04 -0.69 -0.05
CA ASN A 502 18.13 -0.80 1.08
C ASN A 502 18.90 -0.72 2.41
N PRO A 503 18.62 0.27 3.28
CA PRO A 503 19.40 0.45 4.50
C PRO A 503 19.03 -0.55 5.61
N TRP A 504 17.91 -1.27 5.48
CA TRP A 504 17.42 -2.19 6.52
C TRP A 504 17.53 -3.66 6.16
N LEU A 505 17.32 -4.02 4.90
CA LEU A 505 17.11 -5.41 4.48
C LEU A 505 18.28 -5.92 3.64
N ASN A 506 18.62 -7.20 3.80
CA ASN A 506 19.58 -7.87 2.94
C ASN A 506 18.94 -8.14 1.55
N VAL A 507 19.69 -7.92 0.47
CA VAL A 507 19.27 -8.28 -0.90
C VAL A 507 19.03 -9.78 -1.05
N THR A 508 19.91 -10.56 -0.43
CA THR A 508 19.84 -12.02 -0.35
C THR A 508 19.89 -12.41 1.12
N PRO A 509 18.97 -13.27 1.60
CA PRO A 509 18.95 -13.73 2.97
C PRO A 509 20.27 -14.36 3.41
N LYS A 510 20.60 -14.30 4.70
CA LYS A 510 21.85 -14.87 5.24
C LYS A 510 21.72 -16.33 5.70
N HIS A 511 20.51 -16.85 5.80
CA HIS A 511 20.21 -18.19 6.30
C HIS A 511 18.98 -18.80 5.60
N GLU A 512 18.85 -20.13 5.63
CA GLU A 512 17.83 -20.88 4.87
C GLU A 512 16.41 -20.81 5.45
N TYR A 513 16.29 -20.48 6.74
CA TYR A 513 15.01 -20.36 7.45
C TYR A 513 14.33 -18.99 7.28
N ASN A 514 14.79 -18.17 6.33
CA ASN A 514 14.17 -16.88 6.05
C ASN A 514 12.93 -17.09 5.16
N VAL A 515 11.76 -16.64 5.64
CA VAL A 515 10.47 -16.81 4.95
C VAL A 515 9.90 -15.50 4.39
N GLY A 516 10.65 -14.40 4.52
CA GLY A 516 10.26 -13.07 4.07
C GLY A 516 11.46 -12.30 3.49
N TYR A 517 11.64 -11.06 3.92
CA TYR A 517 12.79 -10.22 3.59
C TYR A 517 13.66 -10.02 4.82
N ASP A 518 14.84 -10.62 4.76
CA ASP A 518 15.83 -10.71 5.84
C ASP A 518 16.34 -9.34 6.32
N PHE A 519 16.22 -9.07 7.62
CA PHE A 519 16.72 -7.84 8.23
C PHE A 519 18.24 -7.88 8.37
N ASN A 520 18.91 -6.80 7.97
CA ASN A 520 20.33 -6.59 8.23
C ASN A 520 20.54 -5.99 9.63
N HIS A 521 20.75 -6.82 10.65
CA HIS A 521 20.91 -6.34 12.03
C HIS A 521 22.28 -5.70 12.34
N GLU A 522 23.27 -5.81 11.43
CA GLU A 522 24.51 -5.03 11.54
C GLU A 522 24.31 -3.58 11.08
N SER A 523 23.25 -3.29 10.32
CA SER A 523 22.86 -1.93 9.96
C SER A 523 22.38 -1.13 11.16
N THR A 524 22.91 0.09 11.31
CA THR A 524 22.40 1.05 12.30
C THR A 524 20.93 1.39 12.05
N ALA A 525 20.48 1.50 10.80
CA ALA A 525 19.10 1.83 10.48
C ALA A 525 18.12 0.74 10.98
N THR A 526 18.49 -0.54 10.83
CA THR A 526 17.72 -1.68 11.38
C THR A 526 17.72 -1.66 12.90
N ARG A 527 18.89 -1.47 13.52
CA ARG A 527 18.96 -1.42 14.98
C ARG A 527 18.13 -0.30 15.56
N ASP A 528 18.17 0.89 14.98
CA ASP A 528 17.40 2.04 15.44
C ASP A 528 15.90 1.84 15.26
N PHE A 529 15.48 1.29 14.12
CA PHE A 529 14.08 0.88 13.89
C PHE A 529 13.60 -0.09 14.96
N VAL A 530 14.27 -1.24 15.10
CA VAL A 530 13.88 -2.29 16.07
C VAL A 530 13.86 -1.74 17.49
N LYS A 531 14.86 -0.96 17.89
CA LYS A 531 14.91 -0.32 19.21
C LYS A 531 13.71 0.59 19.44
N GLN A 532 13.33 1.41 18.45
CA GLN A 532 12.17 2.29 18.59
C GLN A 532 10.87 1.49 18.71
N VAL A 533 10.71 0.41 17.94
CA VAL A 533 9.56 -0.50 18.04
C VAL A 533 9.47 -1.13 19.42
N LEU A 534 10.57 -1.66 19.95
CA LEU A 534 10.62 -2.26 21.28
C LEU A 534 10.23 -1.27 22.38
N LYS A 535 10.76 -0.03 22.32
CA LYS A 535 10.37 1.02 23.27
C LYS A 535 8.89 1.35 23.18
N PHE A 536 8.35 1.46 21.96
CA PHE A 536 6.94 1.75 21.74
C PHE A 536 6.02 0.71 22.42
N TRP A 537 6.28 -0.59 22.26
CA TRP A 537 5.45 -1.62 22.91
C TRP A 537 5.52 -1.59 24.43
N LEU A 538 6.69 -1.28 25.00
CA LEU A 538 6.86 -1.12 26.45
C LEU A 538 6.14 0.13 26.99
N GLU A 539 6.23 1.26 26.26
CA GLU A 539 5.71 2.55 26.72
C GLU A 539 4.19 2.70 26.45
N GLU A 540 3.74 2.38 25.24
CA GLU A 540 2.35 2.59 24.79
C GLU A 540 1.38 1.54 25.33
N TYR A 541 1.84 0.29 25.40
CA TYR A 541 1.01 -0.87 25.75
C TYR A 541 1.41 -1.53 27.07
N ARG A 542 2.43 -1.01 27.77
CA ARG A 542 2.93 -1.56 29.06
C ARG A 542 3.24 -3.06 29.01
N ILE A 543 3.75 -3.54 27.87
CA ILE A 543 4.15 -4.94 27.69
C ILE A 543 5.28 -5.31 28.67
N ASP A 544 5.26 -6.55 29.16
CA ASP A 544 6.16 -7.00 30.23
C ASP A 544 7.43 -7.67 29.70
N GLY A 545 7.49 -7.96 28.41
CA GLY A 545 8.65 -8.52 27.77
C GLY A 545 8.36 -9.01 26.37
N PHE A 546 9.39 -9.59 25.77
CA PHE A 546 9.36 -10.06 24.39
C PHE A 546 9.88 -11.48 24.26
N ARG A 547 9.25 -12.30 23.43
CA ARG A 547 9.91 -13.43 22.79
C ARG A 547 10.35 -13.00 21.39
N PHE A 548 11.64 -13.09 21.11
CA PHE A 548 12.16 -12.85 19.77
C PHE A 548 12.13 -14.15 18.97
N ASP A 549 11.25 -14.17 17.98
CA ASP A 549 11.09 -15.27 17.04
C ASP A 549 12.34 -15.43 16.16
N LEU A 550 12.72 -16.69 15.94
CA LEU A 550 13.89 -17.11 15.18
C LEU A 550 15.12 -16.24 15.48
N SER A 551 15.45 -16.08 16.76
CA SER A 551 16.54 -15.18 17.20
C SER A 551 17.92 -15.54 16.62
N LYS A 552 18.08 -16.77 16.15
CA LYS A 552 19.24 -17.24 15.39
C LYS A 552 19.39 -16.52 14.04
N GLY A 553 18.27 -16.12 13.42
CA GLY A 553 18.18 -15.44 12.13
C GLY A 553 18.85 -14.07 12.08
N PHE A 554 19.19 -13.49 13.23
CA PHE A 554 19.84 -12.18 13.33
C PHE A 554 21.34 -12.22 12.94
N THR A 555 21.76 -13.33 12.34
CA THR A 555 23.10 -13.53 11.78
C THR A 555 23.30 -12.64 10.57
N GLN A 556 24.51 -12.09 10.42
CA GLN A 556 24.95 -11.51 9.16
C GLN A 556 26.01 -12.36 8.44
N LYS A 557 26.39 -13.49 9.04
CA LYS A 557 27.24 -14.50 8.38
C LYS A 557 26.45 -15.20 7.28
N GLN A 558 27.10 -15.41 6.14
CA GLN A 558 26.51 -16.16 5.03
C GLN A 558 26.50 -17.65 5.35
N THR A 559 25.30 -18.18 5.64
CA THR A 559 25.09 -19.56 6.07
C THR A 559 24.05 -20.29 5.21
N LEU A 560 23.61 -19.68 4.11
CA LEU A 560 22.67 -20.29 3.16
C LEU A 560 23.13 -21.68 2.72
N GLY A 561 22.22 -22.65 2.86
CA GLY A 561 22.47 -24.06 2.52
C GLY A 561 23.41 -24.78 3.49
N ASN A 562 23.69 -24.21 4.68
CA ASN A 562 24.55 -24.82 5.68
C ASN A 562 24.04 -24.55 7.11
N GLU A 563 23.05 -25.33 7.53
CA GLU A 563 22.46 -25.28 8.86
C GLU A 563 23.49 -25.41 10.00
N ALA A 564 24.48 -26.27 9.81
CA ALA A 564 25.54 -26.48 10.80
C ALA A 564 26.33 -25.20 11.03
N LEU A 565 26.67 -24.48 9.95
CA LEU A 565 27.33 -23.17 10.05
C LEU A 565 26.41 -22.11 10.66
N PHE A 566 25.11 -22.14 10.36
CA PHE A 566 24.12 -21.27 10.98
C PHE A 566 24.07 -21.48 12.51
N ALA A 567 24.28 -22.72 12.98
CA ALA A 567 24.29 -23.11 14.39
C ALA A 567 25.58 -22.75 15.15
N VAL A 568 26.68 -22.41 14.47
CA VAL A 568 27.94 -22.05 15.13
C VAL A 568 27.84 -20.68 15.79
N TYR A 569 28.61 -20.51 16.87
CA TYR A 569 28.78 -19.25 17.59
C TYR A 569 28.99 -18.04 16.66
N ASP A 570 28.20 -17.00 16.88
CA ASP A 570 28.25 -15.72 16.19
C ASP A 570 28.35 -14.55 17.17
N ALA A 571 29.55 -13.96 17.26
CA ALA A 571 29.82 -12.83 18.12
C ALA A 571 28.99 -11.58 17.76
N SER A 572 28.72 -11.32 16.47
CA SER A 572 27.96 -10.13 16.09
C SER A 572 26.49 -10.29 16.46
N ARG A 573 25.91 -11.47 16.22
CA ARG A 573 24.57 -11.83 16.72
C ARG A 573 24.43 -11.66 18.23
N VAL A 574 25.39 -12.16 19.02
CA VAL A 574 25.38 -11.96 20.49
C VAL A 574 25.47 -10.48 20.88
N ALA A 575 26.29 -9.68 20.18
CA ALA A 575 26.41 -8.25 20.43
C ALA A 575 25.11 -7.49 20.11
N ILE A 576 24.45 -7.83 19.00
CA ILE A 576 23.14 -7.30 18.60
C ILE A 576 22.10 -7.60 19.69
N TRP A 577 22.06 -8.84 20.19
CA TRP A 577 21.15 -9.22 21.27
C TRP A 577 21.37 -8.43 22.56
N LYS A 578 22.63 -8.21 22.94
CA LYS A 578 22.97 -7.40 24.12
C LYS A 578 22.55 -5.95 23.94
N ASP A 579 22.67 -5.39 22.73
CA ASP A 579 22.27 -4.03 22.41
C ASP A 579 20.75 -3.83 22.50
N TYR A 580 19.96 -4.75 21.93
CA TYR A 580 18.50 -4.74 22.09
C TYR A 580 18.07 -4.96 23.54
N ALA A 581 18.73 -5.89 24.25
CA ALA A 581 18.44 -6.12 25.65
C ALA A 581 18.75 -4.90 26.54
N SER A 582 19.85 -4.19 26.27
CA SER A 582 20.19 -2.93 26.94
C SER A 582 19.11 -1.88 26.70
N THR A 583 18.62 -1.78 25.45
CA THR A 583 17.55 -0.84 25.09
C THR A 583 16.25 -1.15 25.83
N VAL A 584 15.81 -2.41 25.84
CA VAL A 584 14.61 -2.84 26.57
C VAL A 584 14.73 -2.51 28.06
N ARG A 585 15.88 -2.83 28.67
CA ARG A 585 16.13 -2.55 30.10
C ARG A 585 16.21 -1.06 30.44
N SER A 586 16.61 -0.22 29.49
CA SER A 586 16.64 1.23 29.69
C SER A 586 15.24 1.84 29.87
N VAL A 587 14.21 1.14 29.38
CA VAL A 587 12.80 1.55 29.54
C VAL A 587 12.13 0.75 30.66
N SER A 588 12.34 -0.56 30.69
CA SER A 588 11.75 -1.46 31.68
C SER A 588 12.82 -2.44 32.19
N PRO A 589 13.50 -2.13 33.31
CA PRO A 589 14.65 -2.89 33.81
C PRO A 589 14.40 -4.40 34.00
N ASP A 590 13.17 -4.73 34.44
CA ASP A 590 12.74 -6.11 34.74
C ASP A 590 11.93 -6.76 33.60
N ALA A 591 11.95 -6.18 32.40
CA ALA A 591 11.27 -6.81 31.26
C ALA A 591 11.88 -8.17 30.91
N TYR A 592 11.02 -9.12 30.55
CA TYR A 592 11.46 -10.44 30.07
C TYR A 592 11.99 -10.34 28.65
N ILE A 593 13.07 -11.06 28.38
CA ILE A 593 13.62 -11.20 27.03
C ILE A 593 13.82 -12.69 26.77
N ILE A 594 12.98 -13.27 25.94
CA ILE A 594 13.00 -14.67 25.58
C ILE A 594 13.53 -14.77 24.16
N LEU A 595 14.51 -15.65 23.92
CA LEU A 595 15.05 -15.91 22.58
C LEU A 595 14.60 -17.29 22.13
N GLU A 596 13.85 -17.38 21.03
CA GLU A 596 13.69 -18.65 20.32
C GLU A 596 15.00 -18.98 19.61
N HIS A 597 15.82 -19.84 20.22
CA HIS A 597 17.22 -19.94 19.86
C HIS A 597 17.72 -21.38 19.79
N PHE A 598 18.04 -21.84 18.58
CA PHE A 598 18.57 -23.17 18.28
C PHE A 598 19.97 -23.08 17.65
N ALA A 599 20.90 -22.44 18.37
CA ALA A 599 22.32 -22.29 18.01
C ALA A 599 23.25 -22.76 19.14
N ASP A 600 24.55 -22.50 19.00
CA ASP A 600 25.58 -22.84 19.99
C ASP A 600 25.17 -22.41 21.41
N ASN A 601 25.29 -23.34 22.37
CA ASN A 601 24.95 -23.10 23.76
C ASN A 601 25.74 -21.93 24.38
N ALA A 602 26.92 -21.58 23.86
CA ALA A 602 27.70 -20.42 24.29
C ALA A 602 27.03 -19.08 23.98
N GLU A 603 26.04 -19.04 23.07
CA GLU A 603 25.23 -17.85 22.81
C GLU A 603 24.13 -17.63 23.85
N LYS A 604 23.86 -18.63 24.71
CA LYS A 604 22.88 -18.51 25.77
C LYS A 604 23.22 -17.30 26.65
N PRO A 605 22.28 -16.37 26.86
CA PRO A 605 22.53 -15.21 27.68
C PRO A 605 22.87 -15.59 29.12
N ASN A 606 24.06 -15.22 29.60
CA ASN A 606 24.38 -15.23 31.05
C ASN A 606 23.79 -13.99 31.72
N SER A 607 22.47 -13.85 31.69
CA SER A 607 21.77 -12.66 32.18
C SER A 607 20.60 -13.00 33.13
N PRO A 608 20.37 -12.20 34.18
CA PRO A 608 19.31 -12.44 35.13
C PRO A 608 17.90 -12.27 34.56
N THR A 609 17.66 -11.79 33.34
CA THR A 609 16.29 -11.73 32.77
C THR A 609 16.16 -12.15 31.30
N MET A 610 17.26 -12.58 30.66
CA MET A 610 17.19 -13.20 29.34
C MET A 610 17.09 -14.73 29.47
N VAL A 611 16.21 -15.35 28.68
CA VAL A 611 15.96 -16.80 28.71
C VAL A 611 16.00 -17.33 27.28
N CYS A 612 16.64 -18.47 27.03
CA CYS A 612 16.50 -19.18 25.76
C CYS A 612 15.33 -20.14 25.83
N TRP A 613 14.44 -20.09 24.85
CA TRP A 613 13.43 -21.11 24.64
C TRP A 613 14.12 -22.37 24.10
N CYS A 614 14.50 -23.25 25.02
CA CYS A 614 15.10 -24.56 24.75
C CYS A 614 14.45 -25.61 25.68
N GLY A 615 13.13 -25.77 25.58
CA GLY A 615 12.36 -26.74 26.36
C GLY A 615 12.28 -26.48 27.88
N ALA A 616 12.82 -25.36 28.38
CA ALA A 616 12.97 -25.07 29.81
C ALA A 616 11.80 -24.30 30.45
N ILE A 617 10.83 -23.82 29.66
CA ILE A 617 9.56 -23.27 30.17
C ILE A 617 8.56 -24.43 30.16
N LYS A 618 7.91 -24.72 31.29
CA LYS A 618 6.75 -25.63 31.31
C LYS A 618 5.60 -24.95 30.57
N THR A 619 5.60 -25.03 29.24
CA THR A 619 4.51 -24.53 28.40
C THR A 619 3.38 -25.57 28.46
N ILE A 620 2.21 -25.17 28.96
CA ILE A 620 1.01 -26.01 28.89
C ILE A 620 0.39 -25.79 27.51
N ASN A 621 0.68 -26.68 26.56
CA ASN A 621 0.21 -26.55 25.19
C ASN A 621 -1.14 -27.26 25.01
N SER A 622 -2.19 -26.54 24.57
CA SER A 622 -3.52 -27.11 24.32
C SER A 622 -3.75 -27.61 22.89
N THR A 623 -2.75 -27.49 22.01
CA THR A 623 -2.79 -28.01 20.65
C THR A 623 -1.66 -29.02 20.45
N LYS A 624 -2.03 -30.28 20.16
CA LYS A 624 -1.08 -31.34 19.83
C LYS A 624 -0.37 -31.00 18.51
N LEU A 625 0.91 -30.65 18.57
CA LEU A 625 1.83 -30.67 17.43
C LEU A 625 3.14 -31.41 17.79
N PRO A 626 3.71 -32.21 16.89
CA PRO A 626 4.68 -33.26 17.22
C PRO A 626 6.13 -32.77 17.18
N TRP A 627 6.56 -31.89 18.09
CA TRP A 627 8.01 -31.60 18.28
C TRP A 627 8.43 -31.41 19.74
N ALA A 628 7.57 -31.70 20.70
CA ALA A 628 7.93 -31.73 22.12
C ALA A 628 8.55 -33.10 22.47
N ILE A 629 9.88 -33.20 22.43
CA ILE A 629 10.60 -34.33 23.02
C ILE A 629 10.57 -34.16 24.55
N PRO A 630 10.07 -35.13 25.34
CA PRO A 630 10.13 -35.06 26.79
C PRO A 630 11.56 -35.35 27.25
N ILE A 631 12.04 -34.61 28.26
CA ILE A 631 13.26 -34.98 28.99
C ILE A 631 12.81 -35.39 30.41
N THR A 632 13.11 -36.65 30.72
CA THR A 632 13.10 -37.26 32.06
C THR A 632 14.02 -36.56 33.04
#